data_AF-A0A7X9PBB4-F1
#
_entry.id   AF-A0A7X9PBB4-F1
#
_cell.length_a   1.000
_cell.length_b   1.000
_cell.length_c   1.000
_cell.angle_alpha   90.00
_cell.angle_beta   90.00
_cell.angle_gamma   90.00
#
_symmetry.space_group_name_H-M   'P 1'
#
loop_
_entity.id
_entity.type
_entity.pdbx_description
1 polymer ?
#
loop_
_entity_poly.entity_id
_entity_poly.type
_entity_poly.pdbx_seq_one_letter_code
_entity_poly.pdbx_strand_id
1 'polypeptide(L)'
;MDTHGRGLSPDACRERAHSMKAALVVALIFAPLAALMGFAISYGEYARHYADRRMPLLMSLETAGIVFVVFVLLSLFAGWVLPFVISPNP
;
A
#
# COMPACT_ATOMS: atom_id res chain seq x y z
N MET A 1 -15.74 -28.22 -30.80
CA MET A 1 -16.34 -26.88 -30.71
C MET A 1 -16.97 -26.84 -29.33
N ASP A 2 -16.14 -26.58 -28.31
CA ASP A 2 -16.55 -26.61 -26.89
C ASP A 2 -16.36 -25.21 -26.33
N THR A 3 -17.41 -24.42 -26.52
CA THR A 3 -17.57 -23.09 -25.96
C THR A 3 -18.41 -23.21 -24.70
N HIS A 4 -17.83 -23.50 -23.53
CA HIS A 4 -18.42 -23.15 -22.22
C HIS A 4 -17.43 -23.42 -21.09
N GLY A 5 -17.20 -22.42 -20.22
CA GLY A 5 -16.68 -22.66 -18.88
C GLY A 5 -15.31 -22.07 -18.52
N ARG A 6 -14.90 -20.91 -19.06
CA ARG A 6 -13.85 -20.07 -18.43
C ARG A 6 -14.35 -19.39 -17.15
N GLY A 7 -14.96 -20.13 -16.25
CA GLY A 7 -15.13 -19.70 -14.86
C GLY A 7 -13.79 -19.91 -14.16
N LEU A 8 -13.27 -18.90 -13.46
CA LEU A 8 -12.17 -19.13 -12.51
C LEU A 8 -12.56 -20.34 -11.65
N SER A 9 -11.71 -21.37 -11.58
CA SER A 9 -11.88 -22.45 -10.63
C SER A 9 -12.16 -21.83 -9.24
N PRO A 10 -13.16 -22.31 -8.49
CA PRO A 10 -13.52 -21.75 -7.18
C PRO A 10 -12.31 -21.65 -6.22
N ASP A 11 -11.30 -22.48 -6.41
CA ASP A 11 -10.05 -22.47 -5.66
C ASP A 11 -9.18 -21.24 -6.00
N ALA A 12 -9.06 -20.89 -7.29
CA ALA A 12 -8.33 -19.70 -7.74
C ALA A 12 -9.01 -18.39 -7.30
N CYS A 13 -10.36 -18.38 -7.25
CA CYS A 13 -11.12 -17.26 -6.72
C CYS A 13 -10.87 -17.08 -5.21
N ARG A 14 -10.85 -18.19 -4.46
CA ARG A 14 -10.58 -18.21 -3.02
C ARG A 14 -9.16 -17.72 -2.71
N GLU A 15 -8.15 -18.22 -3.41
CA GLU A 15 -6.75 -17.79 -3.22
C GLU A 15 -6.56 -16.29 -3.45
N ARG A 16 -7.10 -15.75 -4.55
CA ARG A 16 -7.07 -14.29 -4.81
C ARG A 16 -7.72 -13.49 -3.69
N ALA A 17 -8.85 -13.96 -3.16
CA ALA A 17 -9.53 -13.30 -2.05
C ALA A 17 -8.68 -13.32 -0.76
N HIS A 18 -7.93 -14.39 -0.49
CA HIS A 18 -7.01 -14.45 0.66
C HIS A 18 -5.80 -13.52 0.49
N SER A 19 -5.17 -13.50 -0.70
CA SER A 19 -4.06 -12.59 -0.99
C SER A 19 -4.48 -11.12 -0.86
N MET A 20 -5.66 -10.77 -1.37
CA MET A 20 -6.22 -9.42 -1.23
C MET A 20 -6.51 -9.05 0.23
N LYS A 21 -7.10 -9.97 1.01
CA LYS A 21 -7.32 -9.75 2.44
C LYS A 21 -6.01 -9.53 3.20
N ALA A 22 -5.00 -10.34 2.94
CA ALA A 22 -3.67 -10.19 3.54
C ALA A 22 -3.05 -8.83 3.18
N ALA A 23 -3.12 -8.44 1.91
CA ALA A 23 -2.65 -7.14 1.44
C ALA A 23 -3.36 -5.96 2.12
N LEU A 24 -4.68 -6.06 2.34
CA LEU A 24 -5.44 -5.03 3.06
C LEU A 24 -5.04 -4.94 4.54
N VAL A 25 -4.79 -6.07 5.21
CA VAL A 25 -4.31 -6.07 6.61
C VAL A 25 -2.94 -5.43 6.71
N VAL A 26 -2.03 -5.76 5.78
CA VAL A 26 -0.70 -5.14 5.69
C VAL A 26 -0.83 -3.64 5.44
N ALA A 27 -1.62 -3.23 4.45
CA ALA A 27 -1.85 -1.81 4.15
C ALA A 27 -2.39 -1.05 5.37
N LEU A 28 -3.35 -1.63 6.09
CA LEU A 28 -4.02 -1.00 7.23
C LEU A 28 -3.04 -0.67 8.38
N ILE A 29 -1.99 -1.47 8.56
CA ILE A 29 -1.04 -1.29 9.66
C ILE A 29 0.19 -0.51 9.17
N PHE A 30 0.77 -0.92 8.04
CA PHE A 30 2.06 -0.41 7.60
C PHE A 30 1.97 0.92 6.87
N ALA A 31 0.88 1.21 6.15
CA ALA A 31 0.72 2.51 5.49
C ALA A 31 0.62 3.68 6.49
N PRO A 32 -0.23 3.64 7.55
CA PRO A 32 -0.26 4.72 8.53
C PRO A 32 1.03 4.79 9.34
N LEU A 33 1.67 3.65 9.67
CA LEU A 33 2.95 3.66 10.36
C LEU A 33 4.05 4.33 9.51
N ALA A 34 4.14 3.99 8.22
CA ALA A 34 5.07 4.62 7.29
C ALA A 34 4.79 6.12 7.14
N ALA A 35 3.53 6.52 7.04
CA ALA A 35 3.12 7.92 6.98
C ALA A 35 3.54 8.71 8.24
N LEU A 36 3.34 8.12 9.43
CA LEU A 36 3.78 8.72 10.69
C LEU A 36 5.30 8.86 10.77
N MET A 37 6.05 7.87 10.29
CA MET A 37 7.52 7.96 10.20
C MET A 37 7.95 9.03 9.20
N GLY A 38 7.34 9.08 8.01
CA GLY A 38 7.59 10.10 7.00
C GLY A 38 7.31 11.51 7.53
N PHE A 39 6.22 11.68 8.28
CA PHE A 39 5.91 12.90 9.00
C PHE A 39 7.00 13.25 10.01
N ALA A 40 7.35 12.33 10.91
CA ALA A 40 8.28 12.58 12.02
C ALA A 40 9.68 12.95 11.51
N ILE A 41 10.15 12.27 10.47
CA ILE A 41 11.45 12.54 9.82
C ILE A 41 11.41 13.93 9.18
N SER A 42 10.41 14.19 8.32
CA SER A 42 10.31 15.47 7.60
C SER A 42 10.13 16.65 8.56
N TYR A 43 9.27 16.49 9.56
CA TYR A 43 9.04 17.51 10.59
C TYR A 43 10.31 17.76 11.40
N GLY A 44 11.00 16.70 11.81
CA GLY A 44 12.25 16.81 12.58
C GLY A 44 13.39 17.48 11.81
N GLU A 45 13.40 17.37 10.48
CA GLU A 45 14.35 18.05 9.60
C GLU A 45 13.96 19.53 9.42
N TYR A 46 12.72 19.80 9.00
CA TYR A 46 12.26 21.16 8.74
C TYR A 46 12.16 22.02 10.01
N ALA A 47 11.83 21.45 11.16
CA ALA A 47 11.76 22.18 12.43
C ALA A 47 13.13 22.67 12.92
N ARG A 48 14.24 22.09 12.45
CA ARG A 48 15.59 22.58 12.76
C ARG A 48 16.02 23.73 11.86
N HIS A 49 15.47 23.81 10.65
CA HIS A 49 15.91 24.77 9.63
C HIS A 49 15.03 26.02 9.57
N TYR A 50 13.74 25.92 9.89
CA TYR A 50 12.79 27.04 9.82
C TYR A 50 12.47 27.60 11.21
N ALA A 51 12.56 28.93 11.35
CA ALA A 51 12.16 29.64 12.57
C ALA A 51 10.63 29.63 12.78
N ASP A 52 9.86 29.51 11.70
CA ASP A 52 8.40 29.51 11.73
C ASP A 52 7.85 28.07 11.68
N ARG A 53 7.04 27.68 12.67
CA ARG A 53 6.61 26.28 12.87
C ARG A 53 5.45 25.85 11.96
N ARG A 54 4.78 26.80 11.30
CA ARG A 54 3.62 26.51 10.44
C ARG A 54 4.00 25.85 9.12
N MET A 55 5.08 26.30 8.49
CA MET A 55 5.58 25.75 7.23
C MET A 55 6.08 24.30 7.36
N PRO A 56 6.93 23.95 8.35
CA PRO A 56 7.38 22.58 8.60
C PRO A 56 6.25 21.58 8.74
N LEU A 57 5.16 21.98 9.42
CA LEU A 57 4.02 21.12 9.70
C LEU A 57 3.22 20.82 8.43
N LEU A 58 3.00 21.81 7.57
CA LEU A 58 2.34 21.63 6.27
C LEU A 58 3.15 20.71 5.35
N MET A 59 4.47 20.97 5.24
CA MET A 59 5.35 20.16 4.39
C MET A 59 5.46 18.73 4.90
N SER A 60 5.59 18.52 6.21
CA SER A 60 5.66 17.17 6.77
C SER A 60 4.34 16.42 6.64
N LEU A 61 3.20 17.10 6.71
CA LEU A 61 1.87 16.52 6.49
C LEU A 61 1.69 16.10 5.02
N GLU A 62 2.14 16.92 4.08
CA GLU A 62 2.15 16.58 2.65
C GLU A 62 3.01 15.32 2.40
N THR A 63 4.23 15.26 2.95
CA THR A 63 5.08 14.08 2.85
C THR A 63 4.41 12.85 3.46
N ALA A 64 3.78 12.98 4.63
CA ALA A 64 3.05 11.90 5.28
C ALA A 64 1.91 11.37 4.39
N GLY A 65 1.15 12.28 3.77
CA GLY A 65 0.09 11.95 2.82
C GLY A 65 0.61 11.19 1.60
N ILE A 66 1.72 11.65 1.00
CA ILE A 66 2.36 10.98 -0.13
C ILE A 66 2.81 9.58 0.26
N VAL A 67 3.52 9.45 1.39
CA VAL A 67 4.01 8.14 1.89
C VAL A 67 2.84 7.19 2.15
N PHE A 68 1.77 7.68 2.77
CA PHE A 68 0.56 6.88 3.00
C PHE A 68 0.00 6.32 1.69
N VAL A 69 -0.26 7.20 0.71
CA VAL A 69 -0.84 6.81 -0.58
C VAL A 69 0.06 5.82 -1.31
N VAL A 70 1.37 6.06 -1.33
CA VAL A 70 2.35 5.14 -1.95
C VAL A 70 2.30 3.76 -1.32
N PHE A 71 2.29 3.65 0.02
CA PHE A 71 2.25 2.36 0.69
C PHE A 71 0.92 1.63 0.54
N VAL A 72 -0.21 2.35 0.48
CA VAL A 72 -1.50 1.75 0.15
C VAL A 72 -1.47 1.18 -1.27
N LEU A 73 -1.02 1.96 -2.25
CA LEU A 73 -0.94 1.52 -3.64
C LEU A 73 0.01 0.34 -3.81
N LEU A 74 1.19 0.38 -3.18
CA LEU A 74 2.14 -0.73 -3.17
C LEU A 74 1.53 -2.00 -2.56
N SER A 75 0.79 -1.88 -1.46
CA SER A 75 0.16 -3.04 -0.82
C SER A 75 -0.94 -3.64 -1.70
N LEU A 76 -1.77 -2.81 -2.31
CA LEU A 76 -2.79 -3.26 -3.27
C LEU A 76 -2.17 -3.90 -4.51
N PHE A 77 -1.13 -3.28 -5.05
CA PHE A 77 -0.38 -3.81 -6.18
C PHE A 77 0.26 -5.15 -5.83
N ALA A 78 0.88 -5.27 -4.66
CA ALA A 78 1.43 -6.50 -4.14
C ALA A 78 0.34 -7.60 -4.05
N GLY A 79 -0.80 -7.31 -3.41
CA GLY A 79 -1.91 -8.27 -3.30
C GLY A 79 -2.47 -8.73 -4.63
N TRP A 80 -2.39 -7.88 -5.66
CA TRP A 80 -2.85 -8.20 -7.01
C TRP A 80 -1.82 -8.95 -7.85
N VAL A 81 -0.53 -8.61 -7.73
CA VAL A 81 0.56 -9.13 -8.59
C VAL A 81 1.22 -10.37 -8.02
N LEU A 82 1.45 -10.46 -6.70
CA LEU A 82 2.05 -11.63 -6.06
C LEU A 82 1.40 -12.98 -6.46
N PRO A 83 0.06 -13.11 -6.55
CA PRO A 83 -0.54 -14.39 -6.97
C PRO A 83 -0.14 -14.80 -8.39
N PHE A 84 0.15 -13.87 -9.31
CA PHE A 84 0.64 -14.21 -10.66
C PHE A 84 2.11 -14.63 -10.67
N VAL A 85 2.91 -14.12 -9.74
CA VAL A 85 4.35 -14.42 -9.66
C VAL A 85 4.61 -15.75 -8.95
N ILE A 86 3.87 -16.03 -7.86
CA ILE A 86 4.05 -17.23 -7.03
C ILE A 86 3.36 -18.45 -7.65
N SER A 87 2.19 -18.26 -8.26
CA SER A 87 1.47 -19.30 -8.98
C SER A 87 1.33 -18.89 -10.44
N PRO A 88 2.41 -19.02 -11.25
CA PRO A 88 2.31 -18.81 -12.68
C PRO A 88 1.36 -19.87 -13.23
N ASN A 89 0.13 -19.42 -13.52
CA ASN A 89 -0.91 -20.24 -14.12
C ASN A 89 -0.36 -20.84 -15.44
N PRO A 90 -0.31 -22.18 -15.62
CA PRO A 90 -0.02 -22.76 -16.92
C PRO A 90 -1.17 -22.52 -17.91
#